data_AF-A0A8D9EYP1-F1
#
_entry.id   AF-A0A8D9EYP1-F1
#
_cell.length_a   1.000
_cell.length_b   1.000
_cell.length_c   1.000
_cell.angle_alpha   90.00
_cell.angle_beta   90.00
_cell.angle_gamma   90.00
#
_symmetry.space_group_name_H-M   'P 1'
#
loop_
_entity.id
_entity.type
_entity.pdbx_description
1 polymer ?
#
loop_
_entity_poly.entity_id
_entity_poly.type
_entity_poly.pdbx_seq_one_letter_code
_entity_poly.pdbx_strand_id
1 'polypeptide(L)'
;MPAHLLPGQSQLSTEDANSSRIVTKSRWIVEARNGHLRSGFKFLAHSLNIQNAKKLNSYYLIAGAILNRYHPIILMQDATVELAREMIDRSNMPNVVQARIEVDNLTRRTGDQALIDFPVLDLEYLSDLTVGTYQVNLASSYIQDKLIRDNDEQFQIDENLEEPGFLRIRVYSRFRNATKHQVFIAYIAHDAENREDHDENVENSRILVGQYY
;
A
#
# COMPACT_ATOMS: atom_id res chain seq x y z
N MET A 1 8.04 -13.17 -7.24
CA MET A 1 7.28 -12.37 -8.24
C MET A 1 5.95 -12.01 -7.60
N PRO A 2 5.38 -10.81 -7.83
CA PRO A 2 4.06 -10.46 -7.33
C PRO A 2 3.01 -11.48 -7.81
N ALA A 3 2.01 -11.76 -6.99
CA ALA A 3 0.94 -12.67 -7.36
C ALA A 3 0.06 -12.06 -8.46
N HIS A 4 -0.51 -12.93 -9.29
CA HIS A 4 -1.43 -12.55 -10.35
C HIS A 4 -2.80 -13.19 -10.11
N LEU A 5 -3.86 -12.45 -10.42
CA LEU A 5 -5.22 -12.99 -10.38
C LEU A 5 -5.38 -14.08 -11.44
N LEU A 6 -5.94 -15.21 -11.03
CA LEU A 6 -6.34 -16.26 -11.95
C LEU A 6 -7.66 -15.90 -12.67
N PRO A 7 -7.97 -16.53 -13.81
CA PRO A 7 -9.25 -16.34 -14.48
C PRO A 7 -10.43 -16.59 -13.52
N GLY A 8 -11.36 -15.64 -13.45
CA GLY A 8 -12.53 -15.71 -12.55
C GLY A 8 -12.30 -15.16 -11.15
N GLN A 9 -11.08 -14.80 -10.77
CA GLN A 9 -10.80 -14.14 -9.50
C GLN A 9 -10.90 -12.62 -9.64
N SER A 10 -11.60 -11.98 -8.71
CA SER A 10 -11.67 -10.52 -8.58
C SER A 10 -10.59 -9.95 -7.64
N GLN A 11 -10.04 -10.77 -6.74
CA GLN A 11 -9.16 -10.34 -5.66
C GLN A 11 -8.10 -11.40 -5.32
N LEU A 12 -6.91 -10.94 -4.87
CA LEU A 12 -5.85 -11.82 -4.37
C LEU A 12 -6.21 -12.32 -2.97
N SER A 13 -5.69 -13.49 -2.60
CA SER A 13 -5.73 -13.93 -1.20
C SER A 13 -4.96 -12.95 -0.30
N THR A 14 -5.28 -12.92 0.99
CA THR A 14 -4.53 -12.10 1.96
C THR A 14 -3.04 -12.48 1.95
N GLU A 15 -2.72 -13.76 1.86
CA GLU A 15 -1.35 -14.27 1.78
C GLU A 15 -0.61 -13.78 0.53
N ASP A 16 -1.23 -13.89 -0.65
CA ASP A 16 -0.67 -13.44 -1.93
C ASP A 16 -0.46 -11.92 -1.96
N ALA A 17 -1.44 -11.19 -1.43
CA ALA A 17 -1.38 -9.73 -1.34
C ALA A 17 -0.26 -9.29 -0.38
N ASN A 18 -0.13 -9.94 0.78
CA ASN A 18 0.94 -9.65 1.75
C ASN A 18 2.32 -9.99 1.20
N SER A 19 2.47 -11.16 0.56
CA SER A 19 3.70 -11.55 -0.15
C SER A 19 4.11 -10.51 -1.20
N SER A 20 3.14 -9.99 -1.96
CA SER A 20 3.37 -8.93 -2.94
C SER A 20 3.77 -7.58 -2.32
N ARG A 21 3.21 -7.25 -1.15
CA ARG A 21 3.58 -6.04 -0.37
C ARG A 21 5.02 -6.13 0.17
N ILE A 22 5.45 -7.29 0.66
CA ILE A 22 6.84 -7.49 1.09
C ILE A 22 7.82 -7.26 -0.06
N VAL A 23 7.56 -7.85 -1.24
CA VAL A 23 8.38 -7.62 -2.44
C VAL A 23 8.41 -6.13 -2.80
N THR A 24 7.26 -5.45 -2.72
CA THR A 24 7.12 -4.01 -2.99
C THR A 24 8.00 -3.15 -2.10
N LYS A 25 8.16 -3.50 -0.81
CA LYS A 25 8.99 -2.73 0.12
C LYS A 25 10.47 -2.73 -0.27
N SER A 26 10.97 -3.80 -0.88
CA SER A 26 12.33 -3.87 -1.42
C SER A 26 12.52 -3.25 -2.82
N ARG A 27 11.42 -2.87 -3.49
CA ARG A 27 11.43 -2.40 -4.89
C ARG A 27 12.32 -1.19 -5.09
N TRP A 28 12.29 -0.22 -4.17
CA TRP A 28 13.03 1.03 -4.28
C TRP A 28 14.53 0.79 -4.45
N ILE A 29 15.11 -0.17 -3.71
CA ILE A 29 16.55 -0.49 -3.82
C ILE A 29 16.89 -1.01 -5.21
N VAL A 30 16.03 -1.88 -5.76
CA VAL A 30 16.19 -2.45 -7.11
C VAL A 30 16.04 -1.35 -8.16
N GLU A 31 15.06 -0.47 -8.01
CA GLU A 31 14.83 0.65 -8.92
C GLU A 31 15.97 1.67 -8.91
N ALA A 32 16.49 2.02 -7.72
CA ALA A 32 17.64 2.88 -7.57
C ALA A 32 18.87 2.27 -8.24
N ARG A 33 19.13 0.97 -8.07
CA ARG A 33 20.25 0.29 -8.74
C ARG A 33 20.08 0.23 -10.25
N ASN A 34 18.86 -0.02 -10.73
CA ASN A 34 18.52 0.06 -12.16
C ASN A 34 18.68 1.49 -12.71
N GLY A 35 18.38 2.51 -11.90
CA GLY A 35 18.66 3.91 -12.20
C GLY A 35 20.15 4.15 -12.46
N HIS A 36 21.02 3.66 -11.57
CA HIS A 36 22.48 3.75 -11.74
C HIS A 36 22.99 3.00 -12.97
N LEU A 37 22.44 1.82 -13.28
CA LEU A 37 22.79 1.10 -14.50
C LEU A 37 22.46 1.91 -15.75
N ARG A 38 21.28 2.55 -15.79
CA ARG A 38 20.87 3.39 -16.92
C ARG A 38 21.66 4.69 -17.02
N SER A 39 21.93 5.36 -15.89
CA SER A 39 22.66 6.62 -15.89
C SER A 39 24.15 6.45 -16.15
N GLY A 40 24.78 5.44 -15.54
CA GLY A 40 26.22 5.15 -15.69
C GLY A 40 26.57 4.48 -17.02
N PHE A 41 25.65 3.68 -17.58
CA PHE A 41 25.87 2.96 -18.84
C PHE A 41 24.76 3.29 -19.83
N LYS A 42 24.90 4.42 -20.54
CA LYS A 42 23.93 4.88 -21.54
C LYS A 42 23.55 3.81 -22.58
N PHE A 43 24.45 2.88 -22.86
CA PHE A 43 24.20 1.71 -23.69
C PHE A 43 23.01 0.85 -23.18
N LEU A 44 22.87 0.68 -21.87
CA LEU A 44 21.79 -0.07 -21.22
C LEU A 44 20.50 0.74 -21.04
N ALA A 45 20.52 2.05 -21.29
CA ALA A 45 19.35 2.92 -21.18
C ALA A 45 18.48 2.95 -22.44
N HIS A 46 18.99 2.46 -23.58
CA HIS A 46 18.33 2.54 -24.88
C HIS A 46 18.02 1.16 -25.45
N SER A 47 17.22 1.13 -26.52
CA SER A 47 16.94 -0.08 -27.28
C SER A 47 18.23 -0.70 -27.82
N LEU A 48 18.44 -1.99 -27.54
CA LEU A 48 19.61 -2.73 -27.96
C LEU A 48 19.40 -3.37 -29.34
N ASN A 49 20.45 -3.36 -30.15
CA ASN A 49 20.48 -4.15 -31.38
C ASN A 49 20.42 -5.65 -31.02
N ILE A 50 19.70 -6.44 -31.82
CA ILE A 50 19.50 -7.88 -31.62
C ILE A 50 20.81 -8.67 -31.52
N GLN A 51 21.89 -8.20 -32.16
CA GLN A 51 23.22 -8.82 -32.06
C GLN A 51 23.79 -8.69 -30.64
N ASN A 52 23.55 -7.56 -30.00
CA ASN A 52 23.98 -7.28 -28.63
C ASN A 52 23.09 -7.96 -27.58
N ALA A 53 21.84 -8.28 -27.92
CA ALA A 53 20.93 -9.01 -27.03
C ALA A 53 21.51 -10.37 -26.60
N LYS A 54 22.25 -11.05 -27.51
CA LYS A 54 22.92 -12.33 -27.21
C LYS A 54 23.96 -12.22 -26.09
N LYS A 55 24.54 -11.04 -25.88
CA LYS A 55 25.57 -10.77 -24.87
C LYS A 55 25.05 -9.92 -23.70
N LEU A 56 23.73 -9.70 -23.63
CA LEU A 56 23.12 -8.80 -22.66
C LEU A 56 23.46 -9.16 -21.21
N ASN A 57 23.44 -10.46 -20.88
CA ASN A 57 23.81 -10.93 -19.55
C ASN A 57 25.24 -10.51 -19.18
N SER A 58 26.20 -10.70 -20.09
CA SER A 58 27.59 -10.30 -19.86
C SER A 58 27.73 -8.79 -19.64
N TYR A 59 26.98 -7.97 -20.39
CA TYR A 59 26.98 -6.52 -20.19
C TYR A 59 26.45 -6.12 -18.82
N TYR A 60 25.34 -6.72 -18.36
CA TYR A 60 24.80 -6.46 -17.03
C TYR A 60 25.75 -6.91 -15.92
N LEU A 61 26.40 -8.07 -16.06
CA LEU A 61 27.38 -8.56 -15.07
C LEU A 61 28.59 -7.63 -14.97
N ILE A 62 29.14 -7.18 -16.11
CA ILE A 62 30.28 -6.25 -16.13
C ILE A 62 29.87 -4.89 -15.53
N ALA A 63 28.75 -4.33 -15.98
CA ALA A 63 28.24 -3.06 -15.46
C ALA A 63 27.95 -3.14 -13.96
N GLY A 64 27.34 -4.24 -13.51
CA GLY A 64 27.08 -4.52 -12.11
C GLY A 64 28.36 -4.64 -11.28
N ALA A 65 29.39 -5.32 -11.78
CA ALA A 65 30.68 -5.43 -11.12
C ALA A 65 31.37 -4.06 -10.95
N ILE A 66 31.31 -3.21 -11.98
CA ILE A 66 31.84 -1.85 -11.93
C ILE A 66 31.06 -1.01 -10.90
N LEU A 67 29.72 -1.06 -10.91
CA LEU A 67 28.92 -0.35 -9.91
C LEU A 67 29.18 -0.84 -8.49
N ASN A 68 29.31 -2.14 -8.29
CA ASN A 68 29.61 -2.70 -6.97
C ASN A 68 30.99 -2.26 -6.45
N ARG A 69 31.95 -1.99 -7.34
CA ARG A 69 33.29 -1.53 -6.96
C ARG A 69 33.38 -0.03 -6.69
N TYR A 70 32.68 0.79 -7.48
CA TYR A 70 32.90 2.24 -7.52
C TYR A 70 31.70 3.08 -7.08
N HIS A 71 30.50 2.51 -7.02
CA HIS A 71 29.31 3.24 -6.58
C HIS A 71 29.06 3.00 -5.08
N PRO A 72 28.68 4.02 -4.31
CA PRO A 72 28.22 3.83 -2.94
C PRO A 72 27.15 2.75 -2.83
N ILE A 73 27.16 2.04 -1.70
CA ILE A 73 26.13 1.09 -1.32
C ILE A 73 24.80 1.85 -1.21
N ILE A 74 23.75 1.29 -1.79
CA ILE A 74 22.40 1.81 -1.60
C ILE A 74 21.91 1.28 -0.26
N LEU A 75 21.73 2.18 0.69
CA LEU A 75 21.14 1.87 1.98
C LEU A 75 19.72 2.43 2.00
N MET A 76 18.79 1.63 2.52
CA MET A 76 17.50 2.15 2.95
C MET A 76 17.73 2.68 4.36
N GLN A 77 17.60 4.00 4.52
CA GLN A 77 17.74 4.64 5.82
C GLN A 77 16.72 4.02 6.79
N ASP A 78 17.14 3.79 8.03
CA ASP A 78 16.31 3.24 9.11
C ASP A 78 15.82 1.78 8.91
N ALA A 79 16.26 1.09 7.86
CA ALA A 79 15.98 -0.32 7.67
C ALA A 79 16.83 -1.19 8.61
N THR A 80 16.19 -1.79 9.62
CA THR A 80 16.82 -2.69 10.60
C THR A 80 16.35 -4.13 10.43
N VAL A 81 17.07 -5.08 11.05
CA VAL A 81 16.67 -6.50 11.07
C VAL A 81 15.38 -6.68 11.85
N GLU A 82 15.21 -5.89 12.90
CA GLU A 82 14.03 -5.85 13.76
C GLU A 82 12.80 -5.40 12.97
N LEU A 83 12.92 -4.31 12.20
CA LEU A 83 11.86 -3.83 11.31
C LEU A 83 11.48 -4.88 10.26
N ALA A 84 12.48 -5.56 9.68
CA ALA A 84 12.24 -6.62 8.71
C ALA A 84 11.49 -7.82 9.32
N ARG A 85 11.80 -8.19 10.56
CA ARG A 85 11.07 -9.24 11.30
C ARG A 85 9.64 -8.81 11.59
N GLU A 86 9.44 -7.61 12.10
CA GLU A 86 8.10 -7.07 12.37
C GLU A 86 7.24 -7.06 11.09
N MET A 87 7.81 -6.66 9.95
CA MET A 87 7.11 -6.69 8.67
C MET A 87 6.68 -8.12 8.27
N ILE A 88 7.53 -9.12 8.48
CA ILE A 88 7.21 -10.53 8.22
C ILE A 88 6.11 -11.00 9.17
N ASP A 89 6.23 -10.71 10.46
CA ASP A 89 5.25 -11.12 11.47
C ASP A 89 3.87 -10.51 11.18
N ARG A 90 3.82 -9.20 10.87
CA ARG A 90 2.60 -8.51 10.43
C ARG A 90 2.04 -9.09 9.12
N SER A 91 2.89 -9.54 8.19
CA SER A 91 2.44 -10.13 6.93
C SER A 91 1.73 -11.48 7.12
N ASN A 92 1.98 -12.16 8.25
CA ASN A 92 1.35 -13.41 8.63
C ASN A 92 0.11 -13.21 9.50
N MET A 93 -0.19 -11.97 9.92
CA MET A 93 -1.38 -11.70 10.72
C MET A 93 -2.65 -11.93 9.89
N PRO A 94 -3.68 -12.57 10.46
CA PRO A 94 -4.95 -12.75 9.78
C PRO A 94 -5.63 -11.41 9.54
N ASN A 95 -6.27 -11.28 8.38
CA ASN A 95 -7.06 -10.10 8.07
C ASN A 95 -8.43 -10.21 8.75
N VAL A 96 -8.52 -9.69 9.97
CA VAL A 96 -9.77 -9.71 10.77
C VAL A 96 -10.91 -8.93 10.10
N VAL A 97 -10.58 -7.87 9.36
CA VAL A 97 -11.56 -7.08 8.60
C VAL A 97 -12.16 -7.91 7.47
N GLN A 98 -11.35 -8.71 6.76
CA GLN A 98 -11.82 -9.65 5.74
C GLN A 98 -12.85 -10.62 6.30
N ALA A 99 -12.48 -11.28 7.39
CA ALA A 99 -13.31 -12.28 8.02
C ALA A 99 -14.66 -11.69 8.43
N ARG A 100 -14.66 -10.46 8.98
CA ARG A 100 -15.90 -9.75 9.34
C ARG A 100 -16.79 -9.46 8.14
N ILE A 101 -16.23 -8.93 7.05
CA ILE A 101 -16.99 -8.59 5.84
C ILE A 101 -17.68 -9.81 5.24
N GLU A 102 -16.98 -10.95 5.24
CA GLU A 102 -17.49 -12.22 4.73
C GLU A 102 -18.60 -12.79 5.63
N VAL A 103 -18.43 -12.74 6.95
CA VAL A 103 -19.43 -13.24 7.91
C VAL A 103 -20.72 -12.41 7.86
N ASP A 104 -20.63 -11.09 7.85
CA ASP A 104 -21.79 -10.20 8.00
C ASP A 104 -22.37 -9.69 6.67
N ASN A 105 -21.75 -10.04 5.53
CA ASN A 105 -22.17 -9.64 4.18
C ASN A 105 -22.25 -8.10 4.00
N LEU A 106 -21.23 -7.39 4.48
CA LEU A 106 -21.22 -5.92 4.60
C LEU A 106 -21.08 -5.15 3.28
N THR A 107 -20.82 -5.85 2.18
CA THR A 107 -20.70 -5.27 0.83
C THR A 107 -22.01 -4.68 0.29
N ARG A 108 -23.17 -5.08 0.85
CA ARG A 108 -24.51 -4.73 0.35
C ARG A 108 -25.24 -3.63 1.13
N ARG A 109 -24.78 -3.28 2.34
CA ARG A 109 -25.44 -2.25 3.18
C ARG A 109 -25.12 -0.85 2.65
N THR A 110 -26.00 0.14 2.84
CA THR A 110 -25.75 1.53 2.41
C THR A 110 -26.30 2.46 3.48
N GLY A 111 -25.56 3.49 3.84
CA GLY A 111 -25.95 4.48 4.83
C GLY A 111 -24.99 5.66 4.75
N ASP A 112 -25.54 6.83 5.06
CA ASP A 112 -24.83 8.09 5.11
C ASP A 112 -24.87 8.57 6.56
N GLN A 113 -23.71 8.57 7.22
CA GLN A 113 -23.51 9.20 8.52
C GLN A 113 -22.21 10.00 8.50
N ALA A 114 -22.10 10.93 9.45
CA ALA A 114 -20.93 11.77 9.59
C ALA A 114 -19.88 11.06 10.44
N LEU A 115 -18.66 10.94 9.89
CA LEU A 115 -17.49 10.36 10.53
C LEU A 115 -16.95 11.28 11.64
N ILE A 116 -17.56 11.21 12.83
CA ILE A 116 -17.24 12.12 13.95
C ILE A 116 -16.08 11.57 14.82
N ASP A 117 -15.87 10.25 14.83
CA ASP A 117 -14.99 9.56 15.79
C ASP A 117 -13.67 9.05 15.19
N PHE A 118 -13.40 9.33 13.91
CA PHE A 118 -12.19 8.86 13.22
C PHE A 118 -10.94 9.61 13.68
N PRO A 119 -9.82 8.91 13.94
CA PRO A 119 -8.61 9.53 14.43
C PRO A 119 -8.05 10.55 13.45
N VAL A 120 -7.62 11.70 13.97
CA VAL A 120 -6.84 12.67 13.21
C VAL A 120 -5.43 12.12 13.06
N LEU A 121 -5.02 11.88 11.81
CA LEU A 121 -3.70 11.37 11.48
C LEU A 121 -2.84 12.51 10.95
N ASP A 122 -1.66 12.71 11.54
CA ASP A 122 -0.73 13.70 11.03
C ASP A 122 -0.02 13.22 9.74
N LEU A 123 0.60 14.16 9.03
CA LEU A 123 1.26 13.89 7.75
C LEU A 123 2.53 13.03 7.92
N GLU A 124 3.16 13.06 9.08
CA GLU A 124 4.36 12.29 9.38
C GLU A 124 4.01 10.80 9.50
N TYR A 125 3.01 10.49 10.33
CA TYR A 125 2.42 9.17 10.47
C TYR A 125 1.91 8.63 9.13
N LEU A 126 1.21 9.46 8.34
CA LEU A 126 0.74 9.04 7.01
C LEU A 126 1.90 8.74 6.05
N SER A 127 2.96 9.56 6.07
CA SER A 127 4.17 9.33 5.28
C SER A 127 4.82 8.00 5.65
N ASP A 128 4.93 7.70 6.94
CA ASP A 128 5.53 6.46 7.45
C ASP A 128 4.69 5.24 7.11
N LEU A 129 3.37 5.34 7.31
CA LEU A 129 2.41 4.30 6.94
C LEU A 129 2.50 3.96 5.44
N THR A 130 2.61 4.98 4.59
CA THR A 130 2.68 4.78 3.13
C THR A 130 4.10 4.60 2.59
N VAL A 131 5.12 4.69 3.44
CA VAL A 131 6.54 4.67 3.09
C VAL A 131 6.85 5.68 1.99
N GLY A 132 6.46 6.93 2.25
CA GLY A 132 6.74 8.08 1.42
C GLY A 132 5.50 8.91 1.07
N THR A 133 5.73 10.18 0.78
CA THR A 133 4.70 11.20 0.54
C THR A 133 3.96 11.03 -0.78
N TYR A 134 4.45 10.19 -1.70
CA TYR A 134 3.81 10.02 -3.02
C TYR A 134 2.35 9.56 -2.90
N GLN A 135 2.07 8.59 -2.03
CA GLN A 135 0.70 8.08 -1.85
C GLN A 135 -0.20 9.14 -1.21
N VAL A 136 0.32 9.87 -0.22
CA VAL A 136 -0.37 10.99 0.43
C VAL A 136 -0.72 12.07 -0.58
N ASN A 137 0.22 12.43 -1.46
CA ASN A 137 0.00 13.42 -2.52
C ASN A 137 -1.03 12.94 -3.56
N LEU A 138 -1.17 11.63 -3.79
CA LEU A 138 -2.18 11.08 -4.69
C LEU A 138 -3.60 11.15 -4.11
N ALA A 139 -3.75 11.23 -2.78
CA ALA A 139 -5.05 11.17 -2.10
C ALA A 139 -6.00 12.27 -2.60
N SER A 140 -5.53 13.51 -2.75
CA SER A 140 -6.34 14.61 -3.26
C SER A 140 -6.94 14.33 -4.64
N SER A 141 -6.19 13.66 -5.51
CA SER A 141 -6.72 13.29 -6.82
C SER A 141 -7.77 12.18 -6.76
N TYR A 142 -7.66 11.23 -5.84
CA TYR A 142 -8.71 10.22 -5.63
C TYR A 142 -10.00 10.85 -5.10
N ILE A 143 -9.88 11.84 -4.20
CA ILE A 143 -11.02 12.61 -3.68
C ILE A 143 -11.69 13.37 -4.83
N GLN A 144 -10.92 14.13 -5.61
CA GLN A 144 -11.44 14.89 -6.76
C GLN A 144 -12.10 13.99 -7.80
N ASP A 145 -11.46 12.88 -8.18
CA ASP A 145 -12.02 11.94 -9.14
C ASP A 145 -13.35 11.35 -8.64
N LYS A 146 -13.50 11.13 -7.33
CA LYS A 146 -14.77 10.68 -6.75
C LYS A 146 -15.84 11.76 -6.83
N LEU A 147 -15.56 12.96 -6.34
CA LEU A 147 -16.50 14.10 -6.35
C LEU A 147 -17.04 14.38 -7.76
N ILE A 148 -16.14 14.41 -8.76
CA ILE A 148 -16.50 14.66 -10.16
C ILE A 148 -17.39 13.54 -10.71
N ARG A 149 -17.11 12.27 -10.39
CA ARG A 149 -17.84 11.12 -10.94
C ARG A 149 -19.18 10.90 -10.29
N ASP A 150 -19.25 11.07 -8.97
CA ASP A 150 -20.48 10.92 -8.21
C ASP A 150 -21.36 12.19 -8.33
N ASN A 151 -20.82 13.27 -8.91
CA ASN A 151 -21.46 14.59 -9.05
C ASN A 151 -21.88 15.16 -7.69
N ASP A 152 -21.01 14.98 -6.71
CA ASP A 152 -21.19 15.40 -5.32
C ASP A 152 -20.28 16.58 -4.99
N GLU A 153 -20.75 17.46 -4.10
CA GLU A 153 -19.95 18.57 -3.55
C GLU A 153 -19.09 18.14 -2.36
N GLN A 154 -19.39 17.00 -1.75
CA GLN A 154 -18.74 16.49 -0.55
C GLN A 154 -18.37 15.01 -0.69
N PHE A 155 -17.25 14.62 -0.06
CA PHE A 155 -16.75 13.25 -0.13
C PHE A 155 -17.58 12.38 0.82
N GLN A 156 -18.49 11.59 0.27
CA GLN A 156 -19.32 10.69 1.06
C GLN A 156 -18.56 9.43 1.48
N ILE A 157 -18.68 9.10 2.76
CA ILE A 157 -18.22 7.86 3.37
C ILE A 157 -19.46 7.01 3.60
N ASP A 158 -19.40 5.77 3.12
CA ASP A 158 -20.51 4.83 3.27
C ASP A 158 -20.46 4.25 4.69
N GLU A 159 -20.94 5.00 5.67
CA GLU A 159 -21.13 4.49 7.03
C GLU A 159 -22.45 3.73 7.11
N ASN A 160 -22.36 2.41 7.01
CA ASN A 160 -23.45 1.58 7.53
C ASN A 160 -22.92 0.27 8.10
N LEU A 161 -22.38 0.39 9.30
CA LEU A 161 -22.39 -0.64 10.32
C LEU A 161 -22.80 0.09 11.59
N GLU A 162 -23.72 -0.46 12.35
CA GLU A 162 -24.23 0.15 13.59
C GLU A 162 -23.17 0.17 14.73
N GLU A 163 -21.88 0.20 14.39
CA GLU A 163 -20.73 -0.04 15.26
C GLU A 163 -19.65 1.03 15.03
N PRO A 164 -19.27 1.79 16.08
CA PRO A 164 -18.12 2.71 16.06
C PRO A 164 -16.82 1.99 15.66
N GLY A 165 -15.89 2.72 15.04
CA GLY A 165 -14.57 2.16 14.70
C GLY A 165 -14.51 1.31 13.43
N PHE A 166 -15.52 1.35 12.56
CA PHE A 166 -15.47 0.66 11.28
C PHE A 166 -16.12 1.48 10.16
N LEU A 167 -15.37 1.69 9.07
CA LEU A 167 -15.84 2.48 7.93
C LEU A 167 -15.70 1.73 6.62
N ARG A 168 -16.55 2.10 5.66
CA ARG A 168 -16.44 1.69 4.25
C ARG A 168 -16.37 2.91 3.35
N ILE A 169 -15.46 2.88 2.38
CA ILE A 169 -15.30 3.91 1.37
C ILE A 169 -15.32 3.27 -0.01
N ARG A 170 -16.06 3.85 -0.95
CA ARG A 170 -15.94 3.50 -2.36
C ARG A 170 -15.00 4.46 -3.07
N VAL A 171 -14.01 3.91 -3.80
CA VAL A 171 -12.97 4.67 -4.50
C VAL A 171 -12.86 4.19 -5.94
N TYR A 172 -12.66 5.12 -6.88
CA TYR A 172 -12.46 4.77 -8.29
C TYR A 172 -10.99 4.49 -8.60
N SER A 173 -10.74 3.42 -9.37
CA SER A 173 -9.42 3.13 -9.91
C SER A 173 -9.00 4.21 -10.90
N ARG A 174 -7.80 4.77 -10.72
CA ARG A 174 -7.21 5.70 -11.69
C ARG A 174 -6.46 5.00 -12.83
N PHE A 175 -6.21 3.70 -12.70
CA PHE A 175 -5.34 2.95 -13.61
C PHE A 175 -6.07 1.88 -14.44
N ARG A 176 -7.31 1.54 -14.08
CA ARG A 176 -8.13 0.55 -14.81
C ARG A 176 -9.55 1.06 -14.97
N ASN A 177 -9.92 1.52 -16.17
CA ASN A 177 -11.29 1.83 -16.63
C ASN A 177 -12.25 2.44 -15.57
N ALA A 178 -11.75 3.27 -14.66
CA ALA A 178 -12.51 3.79 -13.52
C ALA A 178 -13.29 2.72 -12.73
N THR A 179 -12.74 1.51 -12.56
CA THR A 179 -13.37 0.45 -11.76
C THR A 179 -13.60 0.93 -10.33
N LYS A 180 -14.80 0.73 -9.80
CA LYS A 180 -15.14 1.11 -8.42
C LYS A 180 -14.69 0.01 -7.45
N HIS A 181 -13.89 0.38 -6.48
CA HIS A 181 -13.41 -0.48 -5.40
C HIS A 181 -14.11 -0.13 -4.08
N GLN A 182 -14.28 -1.12 -3.22
CA GLN A 182 -14.75 -0.93 -1.85
C GLN A 182 -13.57 -1.11 -0.89
N VAL A 183 -13.31 -0.12 -0.05
CA VAL A 183 -12.27 -0.16 0.97
C VAL A 183 -12.97 -0.20 2.32
N PHE A 184 -12.56 -1.13 3.16
CA PHE A 184 -13.03 -1.24 4.54
C PHE A 184 -11.87 -1.00 5.48
N ILE A 185 -12.10 -0.22 6.54
CA ILE A 185 -11.08 0.15 7.52
C ILE A 185 -11.67 -0.04 8.92
N ALA A 186 -10.98 -0.81 9.76
CA ALA A 186 -11.22 -0.83 11.20
C ALA A 186 -10.22 0.12 11.90
N TYR A 187 -10.73 0.97 12.78
CA TYR A 187 -9.97 1.98 13.51
C TYR A 187 -10.43 2.06 14.97
N ILE A 188 -9.56 2.62 15.82
CA ILE A 188 -9.89 2.90 17.22
C ILE A 188 -10.51 4.30 17.26
N ALA A 189 -11.75 4.40 17.72
CA ALA A 189 -12.48 5.65 17.84
C ALA A 189 -11.86 6.55 18.93
N HIS A 190 -11.86 7.88 18.71
CA HIS A 190 -11.27 8.87 19.63
C HIS A 190 -11.84 8.79 21.07
N ASP A 191 -13.09 8.34 21.25
CA ASP A 191 -13.71 8.19 22.57
C ASP A 191 -13.31 6.89 23.31
N ALA A 192 -12.67 5.94 22.64
CA ALA A 192 -12.22 4.68 23.23
C ALA A 192 -10.88 4.81 23.98
N GLU A 193 -10.01 5.78 23.62
CA GLU A 193 -8.75 6.04 24.34
C GLU A 193 -8.97 6.53 25.79
N ASN A 194 -10.18 6.95 26.15
CA ASN A 194 -10.54 7.39 27.52
C ASN A 194 -11.09 6.25 28.40
N ARG A 195 -11.18 5.02 27.89
CA ARG A 195 -11.65 3.85 28.66
C ARG A 195 -10.73 2.66 28.39
N GLU A 196 -9.55 2.65 29.01
CA GLU A 196 -8.96 1.51 29.70
C GLU A 196 -7.52 1.84 30.11
N ASP A 197 -7.14 1.29 31.26
CA ASP A 197 -5.96 1.62 32.05
C ASP A 197 -4.63 1.46 31.29
N HIS A 198 -3.64 2.23 31.75
CA HIS A 198 -2.21 2.15 31.42
C HIS A 198 -1.74 0.75 30.97
N ASP A 199 -1.55 0.59 29.66
CA ASP A 199 -0.63 -0.41 29.13
C ASP A 199 0.27 0.28 28.09
N GLU A 200 1.52 0.53 28.46
CA GLU A 200 2.52 1.34 27.73
C GLU A 200 3.01 0.69 26.42
N ASN A 201 2.21 -0.16 25.77
CA ASN A 201 2.55 -0.87 24.52
C ASN A 201 1.60 -0.61 23.35
N VAL A 202 0.63 0.30 23.47
CA VAL A 202 -0.44 0.51 22.45
C VAL A 202 -0.13 1.64 21.45
N GLU A 203 1.03 2.29 21.54
CA GLU A 203 1.29 3.56 20.83
C GLU A 203 1.39 3.45 19.29
N ASN A 204 1.39 2.24 18.71
CA ASN A 204 1.60 2.03 17.26
C ASN A 204 0.45 1.34 16.50
N SER A 205 -0.78 1.31 17.02
CA SER A 205 -1.90 0.59 16.37
C SER A 205 -3.14 1.46 16.13
N ARG A 206 -2.98 2.70 15.64
CA ARG A 206 -4.12 3.61 15.40
C ARG A 206 -5.00 3.25 14.19
N ILE A 207 -4.57 2.33 13.32
CA ILE A 207 -5.40 1.75 12.25
C ILE A 207 -5.13 0.24 12.25
N LEU A 208 -6.14 -0.56 12.55
CA LEU A 208 -5.91 -1.99 12.77
C LEU A 208 -5.75 -2.75 11.45
N VAL A 209 -6.63 -2.57 10.46
CA VAL A 209 -6.44 -3.20 9.13
C VAL A 209 -7.28 -2.47 8.08
N GLY A 210 -6.72 -2.24 6.89
CA GLY A 210 -7.46 -1.80 5.71
C GLY A 210 -7.48 -2.90 4.64
N GLN A 211 -8.65 -3.20 4.07
CA GLN A 211 -8.78 -4.16 2.98
C GLN A 211 -9.55 -3.60 1.78
N TYR A 212 -9.09 -3.99 0.59
CA TYR A 212 -9.64 -3.62 -0.72
C TYR A 212 -10.48 -4.75 -1.30
N TYR A 213 -11.70 -4.46 -1.74
CA TYR A 213 -12.55 -5.31 -2.60
C TYR A 213 -12.74 -4.65 -3.96
#